data_AF-A0A9P9BLA5-F1
#
_entry.id   AF-A0A9P9BLA5-F1
#
_cell.length_a   1.000
_cell.length_b   1.000
_cell.length_c   1.000
_cell.angle_alpha   90.00
_cell.angle_beta   90.00
_cell.angle_gamma   90.00
#
_symmetry.space_group_name_H-M   'P 1'
#
loop_
_entity.id
_entity.type
_entity.pdbx_description
1 polymer ?
#
loop_
_entity_poly.entity_id
_entity_poly.type
_entity_poly.pdbx_seq_one_letter_code
_entity_poly.pdbx_strand_id
1 'polypeptide(L)'
;MDPLSITASAIAVATLAAQSTKAIYQAIDGLAEAPHAIAHSKTLLAGTQTALDSLIGTLTTTQDTQARLGSVLRPLELDQTLRSTQQLCDKFGTTITKYTSRSTDARFSSRDRILVNFHESQIIRFNQELGDCQKTISLVLGTITLIVSSGTSDNLQQLSKQFQAHEQALTSLVAEISQRPTDPGTIESHTSGEGLRASTDDDQASLRPTLALRNTCEAALQATQAARTAQTFGDMQADQSMAMQGIVGEAQKGVDQSFGKLVAQNKSRAFQGQMDATSFAQMFK
;
A
#
# COMPACT_ATOMS: atom_id res chain seq x y z
N MET A 1 -8.44 16.08 -11.84
CA MET A 1 -9.28 14.90 -12.08
C MET A 1 -10.53 15.02 -11.22
N ASP A 2 -11.69 14.71 -11.80
CA ASP A 2 -12.95 14.58 -11.07
C ASP A 2 -12.98 13.26 -10.27
N PRO A 3 -13.81 13.17 -9.21
CA PRO A 3 -13.88 11.99 -8.33
C PRO A 3 -14.20 10.68 -9.06
N LEU A 4 -15.00 10.73 -10.12
CA LEU A 4 -15.38 9.54 -10.89
C LEU A 4 -14.22 9.04 -11.75
N SER A 5 -13.47 9.95 -12.37
CA SER A 5 -12.24 9.62 -13.10
C SER A 5 -11.17 8.97 -12.23
N ILE A 6 -11.04 9.38 -10.96
CA ILE A 6 -10.10 8.78 -10.00
C ILE A 6 -10.52 7.35 -9.67
N THR A 7 -11.80 7.15 -9.33
CA THR A 7 -12.34 5.82 -9.04
C THR A 7 -12.22 4.89 -10.24
N ALA A 8 -12.50 5.37 -11.46
CA ALA A 8 -12.35 4.61 -12.69
C ALA A 8 -10.88 4.23 -12.96
N SER A 9 -9.93 5.14 -12.74
CA SER A 9 -8.48 4.85 -12.83
C SER A 9 -8.10 3.74 -11.85
N ALA A 10 -8.49 3.88 -10.58
CA ALA A 10 -8.19 2.90 -9.54
C ALA A 10 -8.79 1.51 -9.87
N ILE A 11 -10.02 1.45 -10.38
CA ILE A 11 -10.64 0.20 -10.85
C ILE A 11 -9.83 -0.42 -11.99
N ALA A 12 -9.46 0.38 -12.99
CA ALA A 12 -8.71 -0.10 -14.15
C ALA A 12 -7.35 -0.68 -13.73
N VAL A 13 -6.59 0.04 -12.90
CA VAL A 13 -5.29 -0.42 -12.41
C VAL A 13 -5.43 -1.63 -11.48
N ALA A 14 -6.42 -1.66 -10.59
CA ALA A 14 -6.69 -2.81 -9.73
C ALA A 14 -7.04 -4.06 -10.54
N THR A 15 -7.82 -3.88 -11.62
CA THR A 15 -8.18 -4.97 -12.54
C THR A 15 -6.95 -5.53 -13.25
N LEU A 16 -6.03 -4.67 -13.70
CA LEU A 16 -4.77 -5.12 -14.31
C LEU A 16 -3.89 -5.88 -13.31
N ALA A 17 -3.76 -5.37 -12.07
CA ALA A 17 -3.03 -6.06 -11.02
C ALA A 17 -3.66 -7.43 -10.68
N ALA A 18 -5.00 -7.52 -10.66
CA ALA A 18 -5.73 -8.76 -10.43
C ALA A 18 -5.51 -9.75 -11.57
N GLN A 19 -5.55 -9.30 -12.83
CA GLN A 19 -5.27 -10.15 -13.99
C GLN A 19 -3.84 -10.71 -13.95
N SER A 20 -2.84 -9.88 -13.62
CA SER A 20 -1.45 -10.30 -13.48
C SER A 20 -1.29 -11.34 -12.35
N THR A 21 -1.87 -11.06 -11.17
CA THR A 21 -1.87 -11.97 -10.02
C THR A 21 -2.48 -13.33 -10.37
N LYS A 22 -3.65 -13.31 -11.05
CA LYS A 22 -4.35 -14.51 -11.49
C LYS A 22 -3.55 -15.32 -12.53
N ALA A 23 -2.93 -14.66 -13.49
CA ALA A 23 -2.14 -15.33 -14.52
C ALA A 23 -0.97 -16.12 -13.91
N ILE A 24 -0.29 -15.54 -12.92
CA ILE A 24 0.81 -16.20 -12.22
C ILE A 24 0.30 -17.32 -11.35
N TYR A 25 -0.79 -17.08 -10.61
CA TYR A 25 -1.43 -18.12 -9.81
C TYR A 25 -1.71 -19.34 -10.68
N GLN A 26 -2.33 -19.16 -11.84
CA GLN A 26 -2.60 -20.24 -12.80
C GLN A 26 -1.31 -20.91 -13.32
N ALA A 27 -0.27 -20.12 -13.60
CA ALA A 27 1.02 -20.65 -14.07
C ALA A 27 1.72 -21.55 -13.04
N ILE A 28 1.53 -21.28 -11.73
CA ILE A 28 2.14 -22.08 -10.66
C ILE A 28 1.19 -23.10 -10.05
N ASP A 29 -0.13 -22.95 -10.22
CA ASP A 29 -1.16 -23.85 -9.67
C ASP A 29 -1.04 -25.26 -10.24
N GLY A 30 -0.67 -25.37 -11.52
CA GLY A 30 -0.42 -26.64 -12.20
C GLY A 30 0.84 -27.36 -11.73
N LEU A 31 1.76 -26.71 -11.01
CA LEU A 31 3.03 -27.32 -10.62
C LEU A 31 2.86 -28.28 -9.43
N ALA A 32 2.58 -29.54 -9.73
CA ALA A 32 2.55 -30.61 -8.72
C ALA A 32 3.92 -30.76 -8.03
N GLU A 33 3.91 -30.96 -6.69
CA GLU A 33 5.11 -31.14 -5.86
C GLU A 33 6.11 -29.96 -5.87
N ALA A 34 5.63 -28.73 -6.11
CA ALA A 34 6.48 -27.54 -6.10
C ALA A 34 7.22 -27.35 -4.75
N PRO A 35 8.47 -26.86 -4.76
CA PRO A 35 9.20 -26.48 -3.55
C PRO A 35 8.41 -25.53 -2.64
N HIS A 36 8.69 -25.58 -1.34
CA HIS A 36 7.94 -24.85 -0.30
C HIS A 36 7.84 -23.34 -0.60
N ALA A 37 8.90 -22.73 -1.13
CA ALA A 37 8.90 -21.32 -1.51
C ALA A 37 7.82 -20.97 -2.57
N ILE A 38 7.62 -21.83 -3.58
CA ILE A 38 6.58 -21.66 -4.62
C ILE A 38 5.18 -21.94 -4.04
N ALA A 39 5.05 -22.96 -3.21
CA ALA A 39 3.79 -23.23 -2.52
C ALA A 39 3.35 -22.04 -1.65
N HIS A 40 4.30 -21.38 -0.98
CA HIS A 40 4.04 -20.14 -0.24
C HIS A 40 3.63 -18.99 -1.17
N SER A 41 4.30 -18.83 -2.33
CA SER A 41 3.89 -17.85 -3.35
C SER A 41 2.44 -18.05 -3.77
N LYS A 42 2.00 -19.29 -3.94
CA LYS A 42 0.60 -19.63 -4.30
C LYS A 42 -0.40 -19.15 -3.26
N THR A 43 -0.13 -19.38 -1.97
CA THR A 43 -0.99 -18.89 -0.88
C THR A 43 -1.06 -17.37 -0.86
N LEU A 44 0.08 -16.68 -1.03
CA LEU A 44 0.14 -15.22 -1.06
C LEU A 44 -0.55 -14.62 -2.30
N LEU A 45 -0.40 -15.24 -3.47
CA LEU A 45 -1.10 -14.82 -4.69
C LEU A 45 -2.61 -14.97 -4.55
N ALA A 46 -3.10 -16.06 -3.95
CA ALA A 46 -4.54 -16.22 -3.67
C ALA A 46 -5.06 -15.16 -2.69
N GLY A 47 -4.29 -14.86 -1.63
CA GLY A 47 -4.61 -13.80 -0.68
C GLY A 47 -4.63 -12.41 -1.33
N THR A 48 -3.64 -12.12 -2.18
CA THR A 48 -3.55 -10.86 -2.94
C THR A 48 -4.69 -10.71 -3.93
N GLN A 49 -5.04 -11.79 -4.65
CA GLN A 49 -6.18 -11.83 -5.55
C GLN A 49 -7.48 -11.49 -4.80
N THR A 50 -7.70 -12.11 -3.64
CA THR A 50 -8.88 -11.86 -2.80
C THR A 50 -8.96 -10.39 -2.36
N ALA A 51 -7.82 -9.79 -1.97
CA ALA A 51 -7.76 -8.39 -1.57
C ALA A 51 -8.05 -7.43 -2.75
N LEU A 52 -7.51 -7.73 -3.94
CA LEU A 52 -7.76 -6.96 -5.16
C LEU A 52 -9.22 -7.07 -5.62
N ASP A 53 -9.80 -8.27 -5.62
CA ASP A 53 -11.21 -8.48 -5.99
C ASP A 53 -12.15 -7.76 -5.01
N SER A 54 -11.83 -7.79 -3.71
CA SER A 54 -12.59 -7.06 -2.69
C SER A 54 -12.51 -5.55 -2.90
N LEU A 55 -11.32 -5.03 -3.22
CA LEU A 55 -11.12 -3.63 -3.57
C LEU A 55 -11.95 -3.24 -4.80
N ILE A 56 -11.88 -4.01 -5.88
CA ILE A 56 -12.67 -3.76 -7.10
C ILE A 56 -14.17 -3.76 -6.78
N GLY A 57 -14.64 -4.73 -5.98
CA GLY A 57 -16.03 -4.82 -5.53
C GLY A 57 -16.48 -3.56 -4.78
N THR A 58 -15.67 -3.07 -3.84
CA THR A 58 -15.96 -1.82 -3.10
C THR A 58 -15.99 -0.60 -4.01
N LEU A 59 -15.10 -0.54 -5.01
CA LEU A 59 -15.02 0.58 -5.94
C LEU A 59 -16.15 0.59 -7.00
N THR A 60 -16.76 -0.56 -7.28
CA THR A 60 -17.83 -0.73 -8.29
C THR A 60 -19.24 -0.51 -7.70
N THR A 61 -19.34 0.14 -6.54
CA THR A 61 -20.62 0.44 -5.87
C THR A 61 -21.41 1.54 -6.59
N THR A 62 -22.62 1.87 -6.11
CA THR A 62 -23.54 2.86 -6.70
C THR A 62 -22.86 4.22 -6.94
N GLN A 63 -23.30 4.96 -7.95
CA GLN A 63 -22.72 6.24 -8.37
C GLN A 63 -22.57 7.28 -7.23
N ASP A 64 -23.52 7.34 -6.30
CA ASP A 64 -23.43 8.21 -5.10
C ASP A 64 -22.29 7.81 -4.17
N THR A 65 -22.03 6.51 -4.03
CA THR A 65 -20.90 5.97 -3.27
C THR A 65 -19.59 6.23 -4.00
N GLN A 66 -19.56 6.12 -5.34
CA GLN A 66 -18.36 6.39 -6.13
C GLN A 66 -17.88 7.84 -6.06
N ALA A 67 -18.80 8.81 -5.97
CA ALA A 67 -18.45 10.22 -5.77
C ALA A 67 -17.76 10.44 -4.40
N ARG A 68 -18.29 9.81 -3.34
CA ARG A 68 -17.67 9.83 -2.00
C ARG A 68 -16.34 9.08 -1.96
N LEU A 69 -16.24 7.96 -2.66
CA LEU A 69 -15.01 7.20 -2.79
C LEU A 69 -13.92 8.00 -3.49
N GLY A 70 -14.24 8.74 -4.55
CA GLY A 70 -13.26 9.55 -5.26
C GLY A 70 -12.59 10.61 -4.38
N SER A 71 -13.32 11.20 -3.41
CA SER A 71 -12.71 12.10 -2.42
C SER A 71 -11.79 11.38 -1.42
N VAL A 72 -12.08 10.12 -1.11
CA VAL A 72 -11.26 9.28 -0.21
C VAL A 72 -10.04 8.72 -0.94
N LEU A 73 -10.17 8.35 -2.22
CA LEU A 73 -9.10 7.75 -3.02
C LEU A 73 -8.05 8.74 -3.46
N ARG A 74 -8.44 10.02 -3.65
CA ARG A 74 -7.53 11.07 -4.09
C ARG A 74 -6.27 11.21 -3.22
N PRO A 75 -6.36 11.29 -1.87
CA PRO A 75 -5.16 11.35 -1.05
C PRO A 75 -4.40 10.02 -0.97
N LEU A 76 -5.05 8.87 -1.20
CA LEU A 76 -4.45 7.55 -0.96
C LEU A 76 -3.36 7.15 -1.97
N GLU A 77 -3.25 7.85 -3.11
CA GLU A 77 -2.29 7.55 -4.20
C GLU A 77 -2.23 6.07 -4.59
N LEU A 78 -3.38 5.39 -4.54
CA LEU A 78 -3.51 3.94 -4.65
C LEU A 78 -2.98 3.39 -5.99
N ASP A 79 -3.06 4.19 -7.05
CA ASP A 79 -2.62 3.82 -8.41
C ASP A 79 -1.16 3.36 -8.44
N GLN A 80 -0.27 4.00 -7.68
CA GLN A 80 1.15 3.65 -7.69
C GLN A 80 1.40 2.31 -6.99
N THR A 81 0.72 2.05 -5.89
CA THR A 81 0.78 0.77 -5.17
C THR A 81 0.20 -0.38 -6.00
N LEU A 82 -0.92 -0.16 -6.69
CA LEU A 82 -1.52 -1.16 -7.57
C LEU A 82 -0.64 -1.45 -8.79
N ARG A 83 -0.03 -0.43 -9.41
CA ARG A 83 0.95 -0.60 -10.49
C ARG A 83 2.19 -1.36 -10.02
N SER A 84 2.70 -1.05 -8.83
CA SER A 84 3.85 -1.76 -8.24
C SER A 84 3.52 -3.23 -8.02
N THR A 85 2.30 -3.53 -7.56
CA THR A 85 1.81 -4.90 -7.40
C THR A 85 1.73 -5.62 -8.75
N GLN A 86 1.17 -4.97 -9.77
CA GLN A 86 1.12 -5.50 -11.14
C GLN A 86 2.52 -5.83 -11.68
N GLN A 87 3.46 -4.87 -11.60
CA GLN A 87 4.83 -5.05 -12.11
C GLN A 87 5.58 -6.16 -11.37
N LEU A 88 5.41 -6.23 -10.04
CA LEU A 88 6.00 -7.29 -9.22
C LEU A 88 5.49 -8.66 -9.64
N CYS A 89 4.17 -8.77 -9.84
CA CYS A 89 3.53 -9.95 -10.38
C CYS A 89 4.09 -10.29 -11.79
N ASP A 90 4.03 -9.38 -12.76
CA ASP A 90 4.49 -9.62 -14.14
C ASP A 90 5.97 -10.09 -14.18
N LYS A 91 6.83 -9.47 -13.36
CA LYS A 91 8.25 -9.85 -13.24
C LYS A 91 8.42 -11.23 -12.63
N PHE A 92 7.65 -11.58 -11.61
CA PHE A 92 7.71 -12.92 -11.05
C PHE A 92 7.14 -13.97 -11.99
N GLY A 93 6.07 -13.67 -12.73
CA GLY A 93 5.50 -14.55 -13.76
C GLY A 93 6.53 -14.93 -14.81
N THR A 94 7.21 -13.94 -15.40
CA THR A 94 8.27 -14.20 -16.39
C THR A 94 9.43 -15.00 -15.81
N THR A 95 9.81 -14.71 -14.55
CA THR A 95 10.89 -15.39 -13.85
C THR A 95 10.55 -16.85 -13.53
N ILE A 96 9.35 -17.09 -12.98
CA ILE A 96 8.94 -18.43 -12.53
C ILE A 96 8.69 -19.34 -13.74
N THR A 97 8.07 -18.85 -14.81
CA THR A 97 7.90 -19.63 -16.05
C THR A 97 9.23 -20.03 -16.66
N LYS A 98 10.27 -19.18 -16.55
CA LYS A 98 11.64 -19.55 -16.96
C LYS A 98 12.20 -20.66 -16.07
N TYR A 99 12.02 -20.56 -14.76
CA TYR A 99 12.51 -21.55 -13.81
C TYR A 99 11.79 -22.90 -13.89
N THR A 100 10.54 -22.90 -14.33
CA THR A 100 9.67 -24.09 -14.39
C THR A 100 9.38 -24.55 -15.82
N SER A 101 10.21 -24.13 -16.79
CA SER A 101 9.98 -24.36 -18.23
C SER A 101 9.95 -25.84 -18.66
N ARG A 102 10.43 -26.77 -17.83
CA ARG A 102 10.41 -28.21 -18.10
C ARG A 102 9.47 -28.98 -17.18
N SER A 103 8.80 -28.29 -16.27
CA SER A 103 7.84 -28.87 -15.35
C SER A 103 6.49 -28.97 -16.05
N THR A 104 5.77 -30.05 -15.78
CA THR A 104 4.44 -30.29 -16.34
C THR A 104 3.44 -30.42 -15.21
N ASP A 105 2.14 -30.38 -15.55
CA ASP A 105 1.05 -30.45 -14.57
C ASP A 105 1.08 -31.72 -13.70
N ALA A 106 1.74 -32.78 -14.19
CA ALA A 106 1.84 -34.06 -13.49
C ALA A 106 3.12 -34.21 -12.65
N ARG A 107 4.18 -33.44 -12.94
CA ARG A 107 5.48 -33.64 -12.29
C ARG A 107 6.38 -32.41 -12.34
N PHE A 108 6.96 -32.08 -11.19
CA PHE A 108 8.06 -31.13 -11.11
C PHE A 108 9.36 -31.73 -11.66
N SER A 109 9.93 -31.09 -12.68
CA SER A 109 11.21 -31.50 -13.27
C SER A 109 12.32 -31.39 -12.22
N SER A 110 13.15 -32.43 -12.07
CA SER A 110 14.27 -32.38 -11.12
C SER A 110 15.29 -31.28 -11.47
N ARG A 111 15.41 -30.90 -12.75
CA ARG A 111 16.26 -29.78 -13.19
C ARG A 111 15.68 -28.44 -12.73
N ASP A 112 14.38 -28.29 -12.88
CA ASP A 112 13.66 -27.08 -12.46
C ASP A 112 13.70 -26.97 -10.94
N ARG A 113 13.67 -28.11 -10.22
CA ARG A 113 13.80 -28.14 -8.76
C ARG A 113 15.15 -27.59 -8.30
N ILE A 114 16.23 -27.96 -8.97
CA ILE A 114 17.57 -27.42 -8.69
C ILE A 114 17.61 -25.92 -8.99
N LEU A 115 17.04 -25.49 -10.12
CA LEU A 115 17.02 -24.09 -10.53
C LEU A 115 16.23 -23.21 -9.55
N VAL A 116 15.06 -23.68 -9.11
CA VAL A 116 14.23 -23.03 -8.09
C VAL A 116 14.94 -22.94 -6.75
N ASN A 117 15.60 -24.02 -6.31
CA ASN A 117 16.38 -23.99 -5.07
C ASN A 117 17.56 -23.02 -5.16
N PHE A 118 18.22 -22.92 -6.32
CA PHE A 118 19.30 -21.96 -6.53
C PHE A 118 18.82 -20.50 -6.48
N HIS A 119 17.58 -20.24 -6.91
CA HIS A 119 16.96 -18.92 -6.88
C HIS A 119 15.95 -18.75 -5.72
N GLU A 120 16.01 -19.58 -4.68
CA GLU A 120 15.04 -19.58 -3.58
C GLU A 120 15.00 -18.22 -2.87
N SER A 121 16.14 -17.56 -2.69
CA SER A 121 16.22 -16.22 -2.10
C SER A 121 15.43 -15.17 -2.88
N GLN A 122 15.39 -15.27 -4.21
CA GLN A 122 14.61 -14.36 -5.05
C GLN A 122 13.10 -14.62 -4.90
N ILE A 123 12.69 -15.89 -4.76
CA ILE A 123 11.29 -16.28 -4.55
C ILE A 123 10.83 -15.85 -3.14
N ILE A 124 11.68 -16.03 -2.12
CA ILE A 124 11.40 -15.54 -0.76
C ILE A 124 11.25 -14.02 -0.76
N ARG A 125 12.14 -13.30 -1.45
CA ARG A 125 12.04 -11.84 -1.57
C ARG A 125 10.74 -11.42 -2.27
N PHE A 126 10.37 -12.09 -3.36
CA PHE A 126 9.08 -11.86 -4.02
C PHE A 126 7.91 -12.09 -3.06
N ASN A 127 7.92 -13.19 -2.31
CA ASN A 127 6.87 -13.49 -1.33
C ASN A 127 6.75 -12.39 -0.25
N GLN A 128 7.88 -11.84 0.19
CA GLN A 128 7.89 -10.72 1.12
C GLN A 128 7.29 -9.45 0.50
N GLU A 129 7.77 -9.04 -0.69
CA GLU A 129 7.28 -7.85 -1.38
C GLU A 129 5.77 -7.98 -1.73
N LEU A 130 5.32 -9.16 -2.16
CA LEU A 130 3.90 -9.44 -2.43
C LEU A 130 3.07 -9.43 -1.14
N GLY A 131 3.61 -9.97 -0.05
CA GLY A 131 2.97 -9.91 1.27
C GLY A 131 2.77 -8.47 1.75
N ASP A 132 3.74 -7.59 1.54
CA ASP A 132 3.61 -6.17 1.86
C ASP A 132 2.53 -5.50 1.00
N CYS A 133 2.48 -5.80 -0.31
CA CYS A 133 1.41 -5.33 -1.20
C CYS A 133 0.03 -5.80 -0.72
N GLN A 134 -0.11 -7.08 -0.40
CA GLN A 134 -1.36 -7.65 0.10
C GLN A 134 -1.82 -6.95 1.39
N LYS A 135 -0.92 -6.82 2.38
CA LYS A 135 -1.23 -6.14 3.65
C LYS A 135 -1.66 -4.69 3.40
N THR A 136 -0.93 -3.97 2.53
CA THR A 136 -1.21 -2.57 2.21
C THR A 136 -2.58 -2.42 1.55
N ILE A 137 -2.87 -3.21 0.51
CA ILE A 137 -4.18 -3.20 -0.17
C ILE A 137 -5.31 -3.50 0.82
N SER A 138 -5.12 -4.48 1.71
CA SER A 138 -6.12 -4.86 2.71
C SER A 138 -6.38 -3.74 3.73
N LEU A 139 -5.33 -3.05 4.20
CA LEU A 139 -5.48 -1.92 5.11
C LEU A 139 -6.09 -0.69 4.42
N VAL A 140 -5.75 -0.42 3.16
CA VAL A 140 -6.39 0.63 2.39
C VAL A 140 -7.88 0.34 2.20
N LEU A 141 -8.23 -0.90 1.86
CA LEU A 141 -9.62 -1.34 1.76
C LEU A 141 -10.36 -1.14 3.09
N GLY A 142 -9.73 -1.49 4.22
CA GLY A 142 -10.27 -1.23 5.56
C GLY A 142 -10.48 0.26 5.82
N THR A 143 -9.55 1.11 5.39
CA THR A 143 -9.65 2.58 5.52
C THR A 143 -10.85 3.10 4.74
N ILE A 144 -10.98 2.71 3.47
CA ILE A 144 -12.11 3.06 2.61
C ILE A 144 -13.43 2.63 3.27
N THR A 145 -13.50 1.38 3.73
CA THR A 145 -14.70 0.82 4.35
C THR A 145 -15.09 1.58 5.63
N LEU A 146 -14.12 1.90 6.49
CA LEU A 146 -14.34 2.65 7.72
C LEU A 146 -14.84 4.07 7.45
N ILE A 147 -14.22 4.77 6.50
CA ILE A 147 -14.63 6.13 6.14
C ILE A 147 -16.05 6.13 5.56
N VAL A 148 -16.37 5.20 4.65
CA VAL A 148 -17.72 5.07 4.10
C VAL A 148 -18.75 4.72 5.19
N SER A 149 -18.39 3.80 6.09
CA SER A 149 -19.27 3.37 7.19
C SER A 149 -19.45 4.44 8.27
N SER A 150 -18.48 5.33 8.45
CA SER A 150 -18.60 6.44 9.41
C SER A 150 -19.71 7.42 9.05
N GLY A 151 -20.06 7.53 7.76
CA GLY A 151 -21.15 8.37 7.30
C GLY A 151 -22.54 7.78 7.55
N THR A 152 -22.65 6.51 7.98
CA THR A 152 -23.91 5.78 8.11
C THR A 152 -24.09 5.06 9.46
N SER A 153 -23.11 5.10 10.37
CA SER A 153 -23.14 4.35 11.62
C SER A 153 -23.70 5.15 12.80
N ASP A 154 -24.67 4.57 13.51
CA ASP A 154 -25.23 5.13 14.74
C ASP A 154 -24.37 4.83 16.00
N ASN A 155 -23.39 3.92 15.90
CA ASN A 155 -22.56 3.50 17.04
C ASN A 155 -21.14 4.08 16.97
N LEU A 156 -21.04 5.37 17.28
CA LEU A 156 -19.79 6.14 17.21
C LEU A 156 -18.67 5.61 18.14
N GLN A 157 -19.01 4.99 19.28
CA GLN A 157 -18.00 4.44 20.19
C GLN A 157 -17.31 3.20 19.60
N GLN A 158 -18.09 2.30 19.00
CA GLN A 158 -17.53 1.11 18.35
C GLN A 158 -16.72 1.50 17.11
N LEU A 159 -17.22 2.45 16.33
CA LEU A 159 -16.53 2.98 15.16
C LEU A 159 -15.19 3.64 15.53
N SER A 160 -15.15 4.45 16.60
CA SER A 160 -13.92 5.07 17.09
C SER A 160 -12.85 4.03 17.48
N LYS A 161 -13.27 2.94 18.16
CA LYS A 161 -12.36 1.82 18.48
C LYS A 161 -11.82 1.14 17.22
N GLN A 162 -12.65 0.96 16.20
CA GLN A 162 -12.22 0.38 14.91
C GLN A 162 -11.22 1.29 14.21
N PHE A 163 -11.45 2.60 14.16
CA PHE A 163 -10.48 3.56 13.63
C PHE A 163 -9.15 3.50 14.38
N GLN A 164 -9.15 3.48 15.71
CA GLN A 164 -7.91 3.38 16.51
C GLN A 164 -7.14 2.09 16.26
N ALA A 165 -7.82 0.95 16.19
CA ALA A 165 -7.19 -0.33 15.86
C ALA A 165 -6.57 -0.29 14.44
N HIS A 166 -7.26 0.36 13.49
CA HIS A 166 -6.80 0.50 12.12
C HIS A 166 -5.59 1.44 11.99
N GLU A 167 -5.59 2.57 12.72
CA GLU A 167 -4.46 3.49 12.84
C GLU A 167 -3.21 2.78 13.39
N GLN A 168 -3.38 1.93 14.41
CA GLN A 168 -2.29 1.12 14.96
C GLN A 168 -1.74 0.11 13.94
N ALA A 169 -2.62 -0.56 13.20
CA ALA A 169 -2.21 -1.51 12.16
C ALA A 169 -1.42 -0.82 11.03
N LEU A 170 -1.88 0.35 10.56
CA LEU A 170 -1.19 1.16 9.56
C LEU A 170 0.18 1.64 10.07
N THR A 171 0.25 2.12 11.30
CA THR A 171 1.52 2.58 11.92
C THR A 171 2.51 1.43 12.04
N SER A 172 2.05 0.25 12.46
CA SER A 172 2.88 -0.96 12.55
C SER A 172 3.43 -1.36 11.18
N LEU A 173 2.58 -1.34 10.14
CA LEU A 173 3.01 -1.69 8.78
C LEU A 173 4.01 -0.68 8.22
N VAL A 174 3.81 0.62 8.42
CA VAL A 174 4.77 1.66 8.01
C VAL A 174 6.12 1.45 8.71
N ALA A 175 6.12 1.09 9.99
CA ALA A 175 7.33 0.77 10.73
C ALA A 175 8.02 -0.50 10.18
N GLU A 176 7.26 -1.56 9.89
CA GLU A 176 7.76 -2.81 9.30
C GLU A 176 8.43 -2.56 7.93
N ILE A 177 7.77 -1.77 7.07
CA ILE A 177 8.27 -1.39 5.75
C ILE A 177 9.51 -0.48 5.86
N SER A 178 9.55 0.43 6.85
CA SER A 178 10.64 1.41 7.02
C SER A 178 11.91 0.84 7.65
N GLN A 179 11.77 -0.14 8.54
CA GLN A 179 12.92 -0.78 9.21
C GLN A 179 13.62 -1.81 8.31
N ARG A 180 13.06 -2.13 7.15
CA ARG A 180 13.61 -3.14 6.25
C ARG A 180 14.84 -2.58 5.52
N PRO A 181 16.04 -3.14 5.73
CA PRO A 181 17.23 -2.68 5.03
C PRO A 181 17.00 -2.87 3.54
N THR A 182 17.22 -1.78 2.81
CA THR A 182 17.13 -1.81 1.37
C THR A 182 18.44 -2.32 0.82
N ASP A 183 18.55 -3.64 0.74
CA ASP A 183 19.74 -4.30 0.22
C ASP A 183 19.97 -3.84 -1.24
N PRO A 184 21.09 -3.14 -1.54
CA PRO A 184 21.50 -2.88 -2.90
C PRO A 184 22.19 -4.15 -3.43
N GLY A 185 21.42 -5.22 -3.60
CA GLY A 185 21.87 -6.49 -4.17
C GLY A 185 21.59 -6.56 -5.66
N THR A 186 22.48 -5.95 -6.44
CA THR A 186 22.97 -6.38 -7.76
C THR A 186 21.98 -7.14 -8.65
N ILE A 187 21.27 -6.42 -9.53
CA ILE A 187 20.84 -7.00 -10.80
C ILE A 187 22.08 -7.06 -11.70
N GLU A 188 22.97 -8.02 -11.45
CA GLU A 188 24.03 -8.35 -12.41
C GLU A 188 23.41 -9.28 -13.45
N SER A 189 23.05 -8.67 -14.59
CA SER A 189 22.97 -9.36 -15.86
C SER A 189 24.32 -10.00 -16.18
N HIS A 190 24.56 -11.21 -15.67
CA HIS A 190 25.55 -12.09 -16.27
C HIS A 190 24.96 -12.74 -17.52
N THR A 191 24.93 -11.96 -18.60
CA THR A 191 24.99 -12.50 -19.96
C THR A 191 26.22 -11.88 -20.62
N SER A 192 27.33 -12.61 -20.60
CA SER A 192 28.47 -12.34 -21.46
C SER A 192 28.04 -12.47 -22.93
N GLY A 193 28.27 -11.42 -23.73
CA GLY A 193 28.09 -11.46 -25.18
C GLY A 193 27.82 -10.09 -25.82
N GLU A 194 28.88 -9.28 -25.94
CA GLU A 194 29.14 -8.19 -26.91
C GLU A 194 27.98 -7.42 -27.60
N GLY A 195 27.91 -6.11 -27.32
CA GLY A 195 27.92 -5.06 -28.37
C GLY A 195 26.59 -4.48 -28.88
N LEU A 196 26.12 -3.37 -28.27
CA LEU A 196 25.97 -2.03 -28.90
C LEU A 196 25.26 -1.05 -27.94
N ARG A 197 25.57 0.23 -28.10
CA ARG A 197 25.27 1.35 -27.19
C ARG A 197 23.82 1.85 -27.25
N ALA A 198 23.44 2.43 -26.09
CA ALA A 198 22.58 3.59 -25.88
C ALA A 198 21.05 3.38 -25.92
N SER A 199 20.46 3.36 -24.72
CA SER A 199 19.34 4.24 -24.32
C SER A 199 19.38 4.37 -22.80
N THR A 200 19.76 5.56 -22.34
CA THR A 200 19.74 5.97 -20.94
C THR A 200 18.32 6.46 -20.64
N ASP A 201 17.48 5.60 -20.06
CA ASP A 201 16.18 6.03 -19.49
C ASP A 201 15.55 5.05 -18.47
N ASP A 202 16.30 4.04 -17.98
CA ASP A 202 15.76 2.99 -17.08
C ASP A 202 16.12 3.16 -15.59
N ASP A 203 16.81 4.24 -15.21
CA ASP A 203 17.22 4.47 -13.81
C ASP A 203 16.08 4.99 -12.91
N GLN A 204 14.86 5.14 -13.43
CA GLN A 204 13.68 5.58 -12.66
C GLN A 204 12.71 4.45 -12.29
N ALA A 205 12.84 3.26 -12.87
CA ALA A 205 11.93 2.13 -12.65
C ALA A 205 12.25 1.30 -11.38
N SER A 206 13.38 1.59 -10.71
CA SER A 206 13.79 0.90 -9.48
C SER A 206 13.42 1.66 -8.19
N LEU A 207 12.53 2.66 -8.26
CA LEU A 207 11.90 3.27 -7.09
C LEU A 207 10.86 2.32 -6.47
N ARG A 208 11.43 1.26 -5.88
CA ARG A 208 11.01 0.42 -4.77
C ARG A 208 9.49 0.36 -4.51
N PRO A 209 8.85 -0.81 -4.70
CA PRO A 209 7.50 -1.09 -4.18
C PRO A 209 7.33 -0.56 -2.75
N THR A 210 8.38 -0.66 -1.93
CA THR A 210 8.49 -0.15 -0.56
C THR A 210 8.10 1.33 -0.39
N LEU A 211 8.48 2.22 -1.31
CA LEU A 211 8.19 3.66 -1.19
C LEU A 211 6.74 3.96 -1.56
N ALA A 212 6.23 3.34 -2.63
CA ALA A 212 4.83 3.46 -3.01
C ALA A 212 3.90 2.93 -1.91
N LEU A 213 4.21 1.76 -1.36
CA LEU A 213 3.46 1.14 -0.27
C LEU A 213 3.47 2.03 0.98
N ARG A 214 4.64 2.58 1.33
CA ARG A 214 4.79 3.50 2.46
C ARG A 214 3.93 4.75 2.29
N ASN A 215 4.01 5.42 1.14
CA ASN A 215 3.23 6.63 0.86
C ASN A 215 1.73 6.33 0.94
N THR A 216 1.28 5.22 0.35
CA THR A 216 -0.13 4.80 0.42
C THR A 216 -0.56 4.50 1.87
N CYS A 217 0.27 3.86 2.68
CA CYS A 217 -0.04 3.62 4.10
C CYS A 217 -0.06 4.91 4.93
N GLU A 218 0.87 5.83 4.72
CA GLU A 218 0.91 7.13 5.40
C GLU A 218 -0.32 7.97 5.02
N ALA A 219 -0.69 8.00 3.74
CA ALA A 219 -1.91 8.64 3.28
C ALA A 219 -3.17 7.99 3.86
N ALA A 220 -3.21 6.65 3.94
CA ALA A 220 -4.31 5.93 4.58
C ALA A 220 -4.42 6.27 6.07
N LEU A 221 -3.30 6.39 6.76
CA LEU A 221 -3.27 6.79 8.17
C LEU A 221 -3.83 8.20 8.36
N GLN A 222 -3.38 9.15 7.53
CA GLN A 222 -3.89 10.52 7.57
C GLN A 222 -5.38 10.59 7.26
N ALA A 223 -5.86 9.88 6.24
CA ALA A 223 -7.28 9.83 5.89
C ALA A 223 -8.13 9.19 7.02
N THR A 224 -7.61 8.13 7.64
CA THR A 224 -8.25 7.43 8.78
C THR A 224 -8.37 8.37 9.98
N GLN A 225 -7.29 9.07 10.34
CA GLN A 225 -7.27 10.05 11.43
C GLN A 225 -8.20 11.22 11.16
N ALA A 226 -8.20 11.73 9.92
CA ALA A 226 -9.05 12.83 9.54
C ALA A 226 -10.53 12.48 9.63
N ALA A 227 -10.93 11.29 9.17
CA ALA A 227 -12.29 10.81 9.28
C ALA A 227 -12.72 10.55 10.74
N ARG A 228 -11.82 10.01 11.58
CA ARG A 228 -12.12 9.78 13.01
C ARG A 228 -12.32 11.09 13.76
N THR A 229 -11.52 12.10 13.45
CA THR A 229 -11.44 13.35 14.23
C THR A 229 -12.26 14.48 13.65
N ALA A 230 -12.77 14.33 12.42
CA ALA A 230 -13.33 15.42 11.61
C ALA A 230 -12.31 16.56 11.37
N GLN A 231 -11.01 16.26 11.38
CA GLN A 231 -9.94 17.26 11.25
C GLN A 231 -8.99 16.96 10.12
N THR A 232 -8.68 17.96 9.31
CA THR A 232 -7.70 17.85 8.23
C THR A 232 -6.52 18.77 8.52
N PHE A 233 -5.30 18.28 8.35
CA PHE A 233 -4.06 19.05 8.51
C PHE A 233 -3.33 19.10 7.17
N GLY A 234 -2.98 20.31 6.73
CA GLY A 234 -2.17 20.52 5.53
C GLY A 234 -0.68 20.31 5.78
N ASP A 235 0.14 20.48 4.74
CA ASP A 235 1.57 20.20 4.79
C ASP A 235 2.31 20.88 5.94
N MET A 236 3.30 20.19 6.51
CA MET A 236 4.19 20.72 7.54
C MET A 236 5.60 20.88 6.97
N GLN A 237 6.17 22.08 7.13
CA GLN A 237 7.55 22.37 6.76
C GLN A 237 8.27 23.03 7.93
N ALA A 238 9.38 22.42 8.36
CA ALA A 238 10.24 22.95 9.40
C ALA A 238 11.71 22.87 8.98
N ASP A 239 12.48 23.91 9.28
CA ASP A 239 13.94 23.95 9.08
C ASP A 239 14.69 23.43 10.33
N GLN A 240 15.42 24.30 11.04
CA GLN A 240 15.88 24.10 12.42
C GLN A 240 14.81 24.48 13.47
N SER A 241 13.57 24.68 13.02
CA SER A 241 12.42 25.05 13.84
C SER A 241 11.65 23.82 14.33
N MET A 242 10.82 23.98 15.36
CA MET A 242 9.85 22.95 15.74
C MET A 242 8.48 23.31 15.18
N ALA A 243 7.90 22.41 14.40
CA ALA A 243 6.51 22.50 13.96
C ALA A 243 5.74 21.29 14.50
N MET A 244 4.51 21.51 14.96
CA MET A 244 3.61 20.44 15.38
C MET A 244 2.20 20.77 14.91
N GLN A 245 1.55 19.76 14.34
CA GLN A 245 0.13 19.78 14.00
C GLN A 245 -0.53 18.58 14.68
N GLY A 246 -1.73 18.78 15.23
CA GLY A 246 -2.47 17.69 15.85
C GLY A 246 -3.51 18.14 16.85
N ILE A 247 -4.03 17.18 17.61
CA ILE A 247 -5.08 17.39 18.60
C ILE A 247 -4.46 17.22 19.99
N VAL A 248 -4.70 18.20 20.86
CA VAL A 248 -4.31 18.15 22.27
C VAL A 248 -5.57 17.90 23.11
N GLY A 249 -5.68 16.68 23.65
CA GLY A 249 -6.86 16.23 24.40
C GLY A 249 -7.88 15.50 23.51
N GLU A 250 -9.17 15.64 23.83
CA GLU A 250 -10.25 15.02 23.05
C GLU A 250 -10.63 15.83 21.81
N ALA A 251 -10.82 15.12 20.69
CA ALA A 251 -11.29 15.71 19.45
C ALA A 251 -12.72 16.26 19.64
N GLN A 252 -12.97 17.49 19.19
CA GLN A 252 -14.29 18.11 19.28
C GLN A 252 -15.26 17.40 18.34
N LYS A 253 -16.31 16.79 18.91
CA LYS A 253 -17.28 16.00 18.15
C LYS A 253 -18.17 16.90 17.29
N GLY A 254 -18.44 16.45 16.06
CA GLY A 254 -19.41 17.07 15.15
C GLY A 254 -18.97 18.42 14.57
N VAL A 255 -17.67 18.73 14.62
CA VAL A 255 -17.11 19.95 14.03
C VAL A 255 -16.04 19.57 13.03
N ASP A 256 -16.30 19.84 11.76
CA ASP A 256 -15.28 19.72 10.71
C ASP A 256 -14.31 20.90 10.82
N GLN A 257 -13.02 20.62 11.05
CA GLN A 257 -11.98 21.65 11.10
C GLN A 257 -10.89 21.34 10.07
N SER A 258 -10.45 22.38 9.36
CA SER A 258 -9.36 22.26 8.41
C SER A 258 -8.25 23.24 8.78
N PHE A 259 -7.06 22.69 8.99
CA PHE A 259 -5.85 23.40 9.29
C PHE A 259 -4.97 23.42 8.04
N GLY A 260 -4.61 24.61 7.57
CA GLY A 260 -3.80 24.77 6.37
C GLY A 260 -2.32 24.39 6.56
N LYS A 261 -1.50 24.74 5.57
CA LYS A 261 -0.04 24.52 5.62
C LYS A 261 0.59 25.22 6.84
N LEU A 262 1.45 24.50 7.57
CA LEU A 262 2.27 25.04 8.66
C LEU A 262 3.72 25.16 8.21
N VAL A 263 4.28 26.37 8.30
CA VAL A 263 5.70 26.64 8.01
C VAL A 263 6.36 27.25 9.23
N ALA A 264 7.39 26.58 9.75
CA ALA A 264 8.23 27.09 10.83
C ALA A 264 9.65 27.35 10.31
N GLN A 265 10.11 28.60 10.44
CA GLN A 265 11.43 29.05 9.98
C GLN A 265 12.18 29.81 11.08
N ASN A 266 13.50 29.97 10.93
CA ASN A 266 14.33 30.81 11.79
C ASN A 266 14.35 30.38 13.27
N LYS A 267 14.45 29.06 13.53
CA LYS A 267 14.47 28.48 14.90
C LYS A 267 13.21 28.80 15.71
N SER A 268 12.08 28.95 15.03
CA SER A 268 10.79 29.22 15.68
C SER A 268 10.15 27.93 16.22
N ARG A 269 9.10 28.08 17.01
CA ARG A 269 8.22 26.99 17.43
C ARG A 269 6.80 27.32 17.01
N ALA A 270 6.18 26.44 16.24
CA ALA A 270 4.82 26.63 15.73
C ALA A 270 3.97 25.40 16.06
N PHE A 271 2.76 25.66 16.56
CA PHE A 271 1.77 24.64 16.89
C PHE A 271 0.45 25.02 16.22
N GLN A 272 -0.18 24.08 15.54
CA GLN A 272 -1.46 24.29 14.89
C GLN A 272 -2.38 23.09 15.10
N GLY A 273 -3.57 23.32 15.63
CA GLY A 273 -4.56 22.27 15.76
C GLY A 273 -5.62 22.55 16.80
N GLN A 274 -6.35 21.53 17.19
CA GLN A 274 -7.43 21.63 18.16
C GLN A 274 -6.92 21.29 19.56
N MET A 275 -7.37 22.03 20.56
CA MET A 275 -7.13 21.74 21.97
C MET A 275 -8.48 21.67 22.69
N ASP A 276 -8.69 20.64 23.50
CA ASP A 276 -9.88 20.59 24.36
C ASP A 276 -9.77 21.59 25.52
N ALA A 277 -10.91 21.94 26.11
CA ALA A 277 -10.98 22.93 27.18
C ALA A 277 -10.17 22.52 28.42
N THR A 278 -10.07 21.21 28.71
CA THR A 278 -9.34 20.67 29.86
C THR A 278 -7.83 20.86 29.69
N SER A 279 -7.32 20.53 28.51
CA SER A 279 -5.91 20.65 28.14
C SER A 279 -5.49 22.12 28.02
N PHE A 280 -6.38 22.95 27.46
CA PHE A 280 -6.16 24.41 27.43
C PHE A 280 -6.04 24.97 28.85
N ALA A 281 -6.93 24.58 29.76
CA ALA A 281 -6.88 25.03 31.15
C ALA A 281 -5.61 24.55 31.89
N GLN A 282 -4.99 23.44 31.48
CA GLN A 282 -3.75 22.94 32.06
C GLN A 282 -2.52 23.74 31.59
N MET A 283 -2.55 24.42 30.45
CA MET A 283 -1.43 25.24 29.97
C MET A 283 -1.18 26.50 30.82
N PHE A 284 -2.18 26.96 31.56
CA PHE A 284 -2.12 28.20 32.35
C PHE A 284 -2.07 27.95 33.87
N LYS A 285 -1.76 26.71 34.28
CA LYS A 285 -1.53 26.33 35.69
C LYS A 285 -0.04 26.07 35.91
#